data_AF-A0A2D5HCT1-F1
#
_entry.id   AF-A0A2D5HCT1-F1
#
_cell.length_a   1.000
_cell.length_b   1.000
_cell.length_c   1.000
_cell.angle_alpha   90.00
_cell.angle_beta   90.00
_cell.angle_gamma   90.00
#
_symmetry.space_group_name_H-M   'P 1'
#
loop_
_entity.id
_entity.type
_entity.pdbx_description
1 polymer ?
#
loop_
_entity_poly.entity_id
_entity_poly.type
_entity_poly.pdbx_seq_one_letter_code
_entity_poly.pdbx_strand_id
1 'polypeptide(L)' 'MRTHKHTRGKSRTVPFPFTFQCTACGCVEHRRTATLPEGWETEQIGDDIYAYCPEDAIDLPKGSVQ' A
#
# COMPACT_ATOMS: atom_id res chain seq x y z
N MET A 1 5.25 4.45 -52.28
CA MET A 1 5.44 3.53 -51.13
C MET A 1 5.91 4.35 -49.94
N ARG A 2 5.06 4.60 -48.93
CA ARG A 2 5.40 5.41 -47.74
C ARG A 2 5.69 4.47 -46.57
N THR A 3 6.93 4.43 -46.12
CA THR A 3 7.39 3.60 -45.00
C THR A 3 7.06 4.28 -43.67
N HIS A 4 6.10 3.70 -42.95
CA HIS A 4 5.78 4.10 -41.58
C HIS A 4 6.92 3.68 -40.64
N LYS A 5 7.71 4.64 -40.17
CA LYS A 5 8.66 4.43 -39.07
C LYS A 5 7.86 4.37 -37.76
N HIS A 6 7.65 3.17 -37.23
CA HIS A 6 7.13 2.98 -35.88
C HIS A 6 8.21 3.42 -34.87
N THR A 7 8.08 4.64 -34.35
CA THR A 7 8.80 5.07 -33.16
C THR A 7 8.26 4.28 -31.97
N ARG A 8 9.01 3.25 -31.56
CA ARG A 8 8.75 2.48 -30.34
C ARG A 8 8.90 3.42 -29.14
N GLY A 9 7.77 3.99 -28.71
CA GLY A 9 7.70 4.80 -27.50
C GLY A 9 8.24 3.99 -26.33
N LYS A 10 9.28 4.52 -25.68
CA LYS A 10 9.92 3.91 -24.51
C LYS A 10 8.88 3.90 -23.39
N SER A 11 8.20 2.77 -23.18
CA SER A 11 7.25 2.59 -22.09
C SER A 11 8.00 2.83 -20.77
N ARG A 12 7.77 3.98 -20.13
CA ARG A 12 8.25 4.22 -18.77
C ARG A 12 7.54 3.20 -17.89
N THR A 13 8.30 2.25 -17.36
CA THR A 13 7.85 1.42 -16.24
C THR A 13 7.56 2.37 -15.08
N VAL A 14 6.30 2.74 -14.92
CA VAL A 14 5.84 3.40 -13.70
C VAL A 14 5.88 2.34 -12.61
N PRO A 15 6.54 2.60 -11.47
CA PRO A 15 6.49 1.67 -10.36
C PRO A 15 5.02 1.49 -9.98
N PHE A 16 4.59 0.22 -9.88
CA PHE A 16 3.24 -0.10 -9.43
C PHE A 16 3.03 0.52 -8.04
N PRO A 17 1.86 1.13 -7.78
CA PRO A 17 1.57 1.64 -6.46
C PRO A 17 1.54 0.49 -5.46
N PHE A 18 2.12 0.71 -4.28
CA PHE A 18 1.90 -0.12 -3.11
C PHE A 18 0.48 0.12 -2.63
N THR A 19 -0.23 -0.98 -2.37
CA THR A 19 -1.62 -0.96 -1.94
C THR A 19 -1.67 -1.41 -0.49
N PHE A 20 -2.15 -0.54 0.38
CA PHE A 20 -2.40 -0.84 1.78
C PHE A 20 -3.90 -1.00 1.97
N GLN A 21 -4.33 -2.09 2.59
CA GLN A 21 -5.73 -2.35 2.88
C GLN A 21 -5.91 -2.51 4.38
N CYS A 22 -6.87 -1.79 4.94
CA CYS A 22 -7.25 -1.96 6.33
C CYS A 22 -7.95 -3.31 6.50
N THR A 23 -7.53 -4.06 7.51
CA THR A 23 -8.09 -5.39 7.81
C THR A 23 -9.51 -5.29 8.40
N ALA A 24 -9.82 -4.22 9.14
CA ALA A 24 -11.10 -4.03 9.80
C ALA A 24 -12.18 -3.48 8.85
N CYS A 25 -12.04 -2.25 8.35
CA CYS A 25 -13.05 -1.64 7.46
C CYS A 25 -12.86 -1.93 5.97
N GLY A 26 -11.72 -2.50 5.56
CA GLY A 26 -11.43 -2.78 4.15
C GLY A 26 -11.01 -1.56 3.31
N CYS A 27 -10.86 -0.37 3.92
CA CYS A 27 -10.45 0.82 3.18
C CYS A 27 -9.06 0.63 2.54
N VAL A 28 -8.85 1.22 1.37
CA VAL A 28 -7.65 1.02 0.57
C VAL A 28 -6.93 2.34 0.34
N GLU A 29 -5.62 2.35 0.59
CA GLU A 29 -4.75 3.47 0.29
C GLU A 29 -3.62 3.07 -0.65
N HIS A 30 -3.46 3.83 -1.74
CA HIS A 30 -2.42 3.60 -2.73
C HIS A 30 -1.27 4.59 -2.54
N ARG A 31 -0.05 4.08 -2.39
CA ARG A 31 1.17 4.88 -2.25
C ARG A 31 2.19 4.49 -3.30
N ARG A 32 3.14 5.39 -3.55
CA ARG A 32 4.29 5.10 -4.44
C ARG A 32 5.44 4.42 -3.71
N THR A 33 5.37 4.36 -2.39
CA THR A 33 6.40 3.79 -1.50
C THR A 33 5.78 2.66 -0.67
N ALA A 34 6.61 1.71 -0.27
CA ALA A 34 6.23 0.60 0.61
C ALA A 34 6.11 1.01 2.08
N THR A 35 6.29 2.29 2.39
CA THR A 35 6.15 2.83 3.74
C THR A 35 4.68 2.83 4.12
N LEU A 36 4.37 2.35 5.33
CA LEU A 36 3.04 2.40 5.91
C LEU A 36 2.52 3.85 5.86
N PRO A 37 1.25 4.09 5.46
CA PRO A 37 0.73 5.44 5.39
C PRO A 37 0.67 6.11 6.76
N GLU A 38 0.65 7.45 6.76
CA GLU A 38 0.60 8.22 7.99
C GLU A 38 -0.67 7.94 8.80
N GLY A 39 -0.50 7.69 10.10
CA GLY A 39 -1.60 7.39 11.02
C GLY A 39 -2.17 5.97 10.91
N TRP A 40 -1.71 5.17 9.95
CA TRP A 40 -1.99 3.74 9.94
C TRP A 40 -1.12 3.04 10.98
N GLU A 41 -1.69 2.02 11.59
CA GLU A 41 -1.01 1.18 12.56
C GLU A 41 -0.99 -0.26 12.05
N THR A 42 -0.03 -1.04 12.56
CA THR A 42 0.03 -2.48 12.29
C THR A 42 -0.02 -3.26 13.58
N GLU A 43 -0.77 -4.35 13.58
CA GLU A 43 -0.81 -5.31 14.67
C GLU A 43 -0.27 -6.65 14.17
N GLN A 44 0.63 -7.26 14.95
CA GLN A 44 1.10 -8.61 14.69
C GLN A 44 0.26 -9.59 15.49
N ILE A 45 -0.41 -10.52 14.80
CA ILE A 45 -1.18 -11.60 15.43
C ILE A 45 -0.58 -12.92 14.95
N GLY A 46 0.19 -13.57 15.82
CA GLY A 46 0.99 -14.74 15.44
C GLY A 46 2.14 -14.34 14.50
N ASP A 47 2.18 -14.95 13.32
CA ASP A 47 3.20 -14.70 12.29
C ASP A 47 2.74 -13.67 11.22
N ASP A 48 1.49 -13.21 11.30
CA ASP A 48 0.89 -12.30 10.31
C ASP A 48 0.89 -10.85 10.81
N ILE A 49 1.13 -9.92 9.88
CA ILE A 49 1.08 -8.47 10.12
C ILE A 49 -0.19 -7.91 9.47
N TYR A 50 -1.08 -7.37 10.29
CA TYR A 50 -2.32 -6.76 9.87
C TYR A 50 -2.19 -5.25 9.88
N ALA A 51 -2.66 -4.58 8.83
CA ALA A 51 -2.66 -3.13 8.73
C ALA A 51 -4.06 -2.57 9.02
N TYR A 52 -4.12 -1.43 9.70
CA TYR A 52 -5.35 -0.74 10.07
C TYR A 52 -5.25 0.75 9.76
N CYS A 53 -6.36 1.34 9.29
CA CYS A 53 -6.43 2.76 9.00
C CYS A 53 -6.52 3.58 10.29
N PRO A 54 -6.33 4.90 10.23
CA PRO A 54 -6.32 5.75 11.43
C PRO A 54 -7.63 5.69 12.23
N GLU A 55 -8.74 5.43 11.55
CA GLU A 55 -10.07 5.32 12.18
C GLU A 55 -10.19 4.04 13.02
N ASP A 56 -9.76 2.89 12.48
CA ASP A 56 -9.82 1.60 13.19
C ASP A 56 -8.63 1.40 14.14
N ALA A 57 -7.52 2.07 13.88
CA ALA A 57 -6.31 2.00 14.70
C ALA A 57 -6.49 2.61 16.10
N ILE A 58 -7.53 3.42 16.31
CA ILE A 58 -7.85 3.98 17.64
C ILE A 58 -8.21 2.87 18.65
N ASP A 59 -8.81 1.79 18.17
CA ASP A 59 -9.30 0.66 18.96
C ASP A 59 -8.23 -0.43 19.13
N LEU A 60 -7.09 -0.32 18.44
CA LEU A 60 -6.00 -1.27 18.59
C LEU A 60 -5.37 -1.15 19.97
N PRO A 61 -5.02 -2.28 20.61
CA PRO A 61 -4.26 -2.27 21.84
C PRO A 61 -2.90 -1.62 21.59
N LYS A 62 -2.70 -0.41 22.13
CA LYS A 62 -1.43 0.32 22.06
C LYS A 62 -0.40 -0.34 22.97
N GLY A 63 0.14 -1.46 22.54
CA GLY A 63 1.22 -2.12 23.24
C GLY A 63 1.08 -3.64 23.26
N SER A 64 1.94 -4.27 22.48
CA SER A 64 2.61 -5.50 22.90
C SER A 64 4.06 -5.42 22.42
N VAL A 65 4.77 -4.41 22.90
CA VAL A 65 6.23 -4.46 22.95
C VAL A 65 6.54 -5.33 24.17
N GLN A 66 6.75 -6.61 23.95
CA GLN A 66 7.32 -7.51 24.94
C GLN A 66 8.85 -7.42 24.91
#